data_AF-A0A6A6BTP4-F1
#
_entry.id   AF-A0A6A6BTP4-F1
#
_cell.length_a   1.000
_cell.length_b   1.000
_cell.length_c   1.000
_cell.angle_alpha   90.00
_cell.angle_beta   90.00
_cell.angle_gamma   90.00
#
_symmetry.space_group_name_H-M   'P 1'
#
loop_
_entity.id
_entity.type
_entity.pdbx_description
1 polymer ?
#
loop_
_entity_poly.entity_id
_entity_poly.type
_entity_poly.pdbx_seq_one_letter_code
_entity_poly.pdbx_strand_id
1 'polypeptide(L)'
;MKLLSSLLVRVLTHNIRFATTSPGTGEQPWAVRAPYLLSELRYHATLPASIICLQEVLHNQLTDVLSGLNGNSSVNATFPSGNNPSQAQLPLPFPNNDDNATSAPEWAHIGVGRDDGATAGEYSPILYRPAEWRLLTGTTYWLSPTPSTPSRGWDAVSPRVWTVAELQHHSTGVHFLVVNTHMDDQGAVSRREGAAVIAHFLRNYRNAHPETPFVLAGDFNSDPRDEAYRYLAAMPELLRDAFDVVPPPRRYGDYYTFTGFKGKENDLKRIDFAWVGLGGGNGSDVGRVENYAVLPNRFENHVYSSDHRAVVADLVL
;
A
#
# COMPACT_ATOMS: atom_id res chain seq x y z
N MET A 1 34.14 -15.33 5.28
CA MET A 1 32.69 -15.29 4.97
C MET A 1 32.12 -14.02 5.59
N LYS A 2 31.72 -13.03 4.77
CA LYS A 2 30.84 -11.96 5.26
C LYS A 2 29.54 -12.67 5.65
N LEU A 3 29.13 -12.60 6.91
CA LEU A 3 27.73 -12.87 7.24
C LEU A 3 26.91 -11.88 6.40
N LEU A 4 26.11 -12.38 5.46
CA LEU A 4 25.06 -11.58 4.86
C LEU A 4 24.11 -11.25 6.02
N SER A 5 24.12 -10.00 6.47
CA SER A 5 23.16 -9.51 7.45
C SER A 5 21.78 -9.58 6.80
N SER A 6 20.88 -10.35 7.41
CA SER A 6 19.48 -10.41 6.97
C SER A 6 18.83 -9.03 7.08
N LEU A 7 18.13 -8.60 6.05
CA LEU A 7 17.40 -7.34 6.00
C LEU A 7 15.95 -7.56 6.44
N LEU A 8 15.52 -6.86 7.50
CA LEU A 8 14.11 -6.82 7.89
C LEU A 8 13.39 -5.70 7.12
N VAL A 9 12.51 -6.06 6.21
CA VAL A 9 11.68 -5.15 5.42
C VAL A 9 10.25 -5.21 5.93
N ARG A 10 9.62 -4.06 6.18
CA ARG A 10 8.19 -3.99 6.45
C ARG A 10 7.45 -3.47 5.23
N VAL A 11 6.46 -4.20 4.78
CA VAL A 11 5.53 -3.74 3.73
C VAL A 11 4.20 -3.45 4.39
N LEU A 12 3.72 -2.22 4.23
CA LEU A 12 2.38 -1.80 4.65
C LEU A 12 1.57 -1.49 3.40
N THR A 13 0.41 -2.13 3.22
CA THR A 13 -0.55 -1.77 2.17
C THR A 13 -1.83 -1.23 2.77
N HIS A 14 -2.33 -0.10 2.26
CA HIS A 14 -3.50 0.54 2.82
C HIS A 14 -4.27 1.37 1.77
N ASN A 15 -5.51 0.97 1.48
CA ASN A 15 -6.46 1.83 0.79
C ASN A 15 -6.90 2.93 1.77
N ILE A 16 -6.59 4.19 1.47
CA ILE A 16 -6.78 5.30 2.41
C ILE A 16 -8.11 6.03 2.24
N ARG A 17 -8.95 5.54 1.32
CA ARG A 17 -10.20 6.15 0.85
C ARG A 17 -10.01 7.54 0.25
N PHE A 18 -10.42 7.73 -1.00
CA PHE A 18 -10.28 9.04 -1.64
C PHE A 18 -11.04 10.15 -0.89
N ALA A 19 -10.59 11.39 -1.02
CA ALA A 19 -11.22 12.55 -0.39
C ALA A 19 -12.53 12.95 -1.09
N THR A 20 -13.62 12.21 -0.83
CA THR A 20 -14.95 12.52 -1.37
C THR A 20 -15.49 13.86 -0.88
N THR A 21 -16.23 14.56 -1.75
CA THR A 21 -17.00 15.77 -1.40
C THR A 21 -18.38 15.46 -0.84
N SER A 22 -18.83 14.20 -0.94
CA SER A 22 -20.13 13.73 -0.47
C SER A 22 -19.95 12.47 0.39
N PRO A 23 -19.55 12.62 1.67
CA PRO A 23 -19.29 11.47 2.54
C PRO A 23 -20.53 10.61 2.78
N GLY A 24 -20.35 9.29 2.75
CA GLY A 24 -21.38 8.34 3.14
C GLY A 24 -21.60 8.26 4.66
N THR A 25 -22.51 7.38 5.08
CA THR A 25 -22.73 7.12 6.51
C THR A 25 -21.46 6.57 7.17
N GLY A 26 -21.00 7.23 8.23
CA GLY A 26 -19.81 6.84 8.99
C GLY A 26 -18.49 7.36 8.39
N GLU A 27 -18.53 7.84 7.15
CA GLU A 27 -17.38 8.44 6.48
C GLU A 27 -17.19 9.88 6.94
N GLN A 28 -16.01 10.18 7.48
CA GLN A 28 -15.63 11.55 7.81
C GLN A 28 -14.83 12.16 6.65
N PRO A 29 -14.87 13.51 6.48
CA PRO A 29 -14.03 14.19 5.50
C PRO A 29 -12.55 13.87 5.68
N TRP A 30 -11.78 13.91 4.59
CA TRP A 30 -10.33 13.66 4.61
C TRP A 30 -9.60 14.48 5.68
N ALA A 31 -9.93 15.77 5.85
CA ALA A 31 -9.30 16.64 6.85
C ALA A 31 -9.48 16.16 8.31
N VAL A 32 -10.50 15.34 8.58
CA VAL A 32 -10.74 14.70 9.88
C VAL A 32 -10.04 13.35 9.96
N ARG A 33 -9.98 12.59 8.87
CA ARG A 33 -9.35 11.25 8.80
C ARG A 33 -7.83 11.28 8.74
N ALA A 34 -7.27 12.24 8.00
CA ALA A 34 -5.85 12.33 7.68
C ALA A 34 -4.93 12.31 8.92
N PRO A 35 -5.21 13.03 10.04
CA PRO A 35 -4.36 12.96 11.23
C PRO A 35 -4.25 11.55 11.83
N TYR A 36 -5.34 10.78 11.81
CA TYR A 36 -5.36 9.41 12.31
C TYR A 36 -4.57 8.47 11.40
N LEU A 37 -4.79 8.59 10.08
CA LEU A 37 -4.04 7.84 9.08
C LEU A 37 -2.54 8.14 9.17
N LEU A 38 -2.15 9.41 9.26
CA LEU A 38 -0.74 9.82 9.39
C LEU A 38 -0.09 9.26 10.66
N SER A 39 -0.84 9.24 11.77
CA SER A 39 -0.36 8.68 13.03
C SER A 39 -0.14 7.16 12.92
N GLU A 40 -1.08 6.45 12.29
CA GLU A 40 -0.96 5.02 11.98
C GLU A 40 0.27 4.74 11.10
N LEU A 41 0.41 5.44 9.97
CA LEU A 41 1.53 5.24 9.05
C LEU A 41 2.88 5.49 9.76
N ARG A 42 3.02 6.58 10.52
CA ARG A 42 4.26 6.85 11.25
C ARG A 42 4.56 5.81 12.33
N TYR A 43 3.54 5.37 13.06
CA TYR A 43 3.71 4.40 14.14
C TYR A 43 4.08 3.01 13.61
N HIS A 44 3.50 2.61 12.47
CA HIS A 44 3.70 1.27 11.92
C HIS A 44 4.86 1.17 10.93
N ALA A 45 5.30 2.27 10.30
CA ALA A 45 6.42 2.30 9.36
C ALA A 45 7.77 2.70 10.00
N THR A 46 7.99 2.40 11.28
CA THR A 46 9.20 2.80 12.04
C THR A 46 10.46 2.03 11.65
N LEU A 47 10.34 0.84 11.05
CA LEU A 47 11.51 0.10 10.56
C LEU A 47 12.15 0.88 9.41
N PRO A 48 13.49 1.08 9.39
CA PRO A 48 14.13 1.92 8.36
C PRO A 48 13.78 1.49 6.94
N ALA A 49 13.86 0.19 6.66
CA ALA A 49 13.55 -0.41 5.37
C ALA A 49 12.03 -0.59 5.11
N SER A 50 11.16 0.18 5.76
CA SER A 50 9.71 0.13 5.51
C SER A 50 9.35 0.67 4.11
N ILE A 51 8.35 0.03 3.50
CA ILE A 51 7.72 0.41 2.24
C ILE A 51 6.22 0.54 2.48
N ILE A 52 5.62 1.61 1.96
CA ILE A 52 4.18 1.89 2.09
C ILE A 52 3.54 1.90 0.70
N CYS A 53 2.56 1.04 0.49
CA CYS A 53 1.74 0.93 -0.72
C CYS A 53 0.34 1.48 -0.43
N LEU A 54 -0.08 2.54 -1.10
CA LEU A 54 -1.40 3.14 -0.86
C LEU A 54 -2.33 2.98 -2.07
N GLN A 55 -3.64 3.07 -1.84
CA GLN A 55 -4.66 3.06 -2.89
C GLN A 55 -5.68 4.19 -2.63
N GLU A 56 -6.41 4.58 -3.68
CA GLU A 56 -7.38 5.70 -3.69
C GLU A 56 -6.80 7.08 -3.35
N VAL A 57 -5.49 7.26 -3.55
CA VAL A 57 -4.82 8.50 -3.16
C VAL A 57 -5.05 9.55 -4.24
N LEU A 58 -5.79 10.62 -3.96
CA LEU A 58 -5.82 11.80 -4.83
C LEU A 58 -4.53 12.63 -4.68
N HIS A 59 -4.20 13.46 -5.67
CA HIS A 59 -2.96 14.24 -5.66
C HIS A 59 -2.78 15.11 -4.39
N ASN A 60 -3.84 15.75 -3.92
CA ASN A 60 -3.82 16.51 -2.66
C ASN A 60 -3.59 15.61 -1.44
N GLN A 61 -4.22 14.44 -1.38
CA GLN A 61 -3.99 13.48 -0.30
C GLN A 61 -2.56 12.95 -0.31
N LEU A 62 -1.97 12.72 -1.50
CA LEU A 62 -0.57 12.33 -1.62
C LEU A 62 0.36 13.41 -1.06
N THR A 63 0.07 14.67 -1.36
CA THR A 63 0.80 15.83 -0.83
C THR A 63 0.68 15.89 0.70
N ASP A 64 -0.52 15.72 1.25
CA ASP A 64 -0.75 15.71 2.70
C ASP A 64 -0.02 14.55 3.40
N VAL A 65 -0.05 13.35 2.79
CA VAL A 65 0.64 12.16 3.32
C VAL A 65 2.14 12.38 3.35
N LEU A 66 2.74 12.86 2.26
CA LEU A 66 4.17 13.12 2.19
C LEU A 66 4.60 14.25 3.11
N SER A 67 3.82 15.32 3.19
CA SER A 67 4.08 16.44 4.10
C SER A 67 4.06 15.95 5.55
N GLY A 68 3.01 15.20 5.92
CA GLY A 68 2.90 14.55 7.22
C GLY A 68 4.09 13.62 7.49
N LEU A 69 4.37 12.63 6.66
CA LEU A 69 5.46 11.69 6.90
C LEU A 69 6.84 12.37 7.01
N ASN A 70 7.08 13.45 6.26
CA ASN A 70 8.33 14.20 6.29
C ASN A 70 8.43 15.27 7.38
N GLY A 71 7.41 15.42 8.23
CA GLY A 71 7.43 16.39 9.33
C GLY A 71 7.21 17.84 8.90
N ASN A 72 6.68 18.07 7.70
CA ASN A 72 6.28 19.39 7.23
C ASN A 72 4.85 19.68 7.71
N SER A 73 4.68 20.78 8.44
CA SER A 73 3.43 21.08 9.17
C SER A 73 2.32 21.68 8.33
N SER A 74 2.32 21.46 7.01
CA SER A 74 1.33 22.07 6.10
C SER A 74 -0.03 21.38 6.08
N VAL A 75 -0.23 20.32 6.87
CA VAL A 75 -1.51 19.61 6.93
C VAL A 75 -2.46 20.37 7.87
N ASN A 76 -3.45 21.06 7.30
CA ASN A 76 -4.53 21.72 8.03
C ASN A 76 -5.48 20.66 8.65
N ALA A 77 -5.11 20.14 9.82
CA ALA A 77 -5.93 19.19 10.57
C ALA A 77 -7.11 19.89 11.24
N THR A 78 -8.30 19.29 11.15
CA THR A 78 -9.47 19.75 11.92
C THR A 78 -9.85 18.65 12.92
N PHE A 79 -9.66 18.92 14.21
CA PHE A 79 -10.04 17.98 15.26
C PHE A 79 -11.50 18.23 15.68
N PRO A 80 -12.34 17.20 15.81
CA PRO A 80 -13.68 17.37 16.38
C PRO A 80 -13.53 17.86 17.83
N SER A 81 -14.01 19.06 18.14
CA SER A 81 -14.01 19.57 19.51
C SER A 81 -15.14 18.91 20.32
N GLY A 82 -14.82 18.41 21.51
CA GLY A 82 -15.84 18.16 22.52
C GLY A 82 -16.45 19.50 22.96
N ASN A 83 -17.75 19.69 22.73
CA ASN A 83 -18.64 20.70 23.31
C ASN A 83 -18.18 22.17 23.40
N ASN A 84 -17.23 22.65 22.58
CA ASN A 84 -16.86 24.07 22.55
C ASN A 84 -16.68 24.57 21.10
N PRO A 85 -17.47 25.56 20.63
CA PRO A 85 -17.61 25.89 19.21
C PRO A 85 -16.52 26.83 18.65
N SER A 86 -15.41 27.05 19.35
CA SER A 86 -14.26 27.73 18.75
C SER A 86 -13.45 26.73 17.92
N GLN A 87 -13.64 26.75 16.60
CA GLN A 87 -12.81 26.06 15.62
C GLN A 87 -11.37 26.60 15.68
N ALA A 88 -10.55 26.07 16.58
CA ALA A 88 -9.12 26.29 16.54
C ALA A 88 -8.51 25.23 15.59
N GLN A 89 -7.98 25.68 14.45
CA GLN A 89 -7.01 24.91 13.67
C GLN A 89 -5.83 24.62 14.60
N LEU A 90 -5.75 23.41 15.14
CA LEU A 90 -4.58 22.99 15.89
C LEU A 90 -3.58 22.44 14.86
N PRO A 91 -2.35 22.98 14.79
CA PRO A 91 -1.29 22.32 14.03
C PRO A 91 -1.21 20.88 14.53
N LEU A 92 -0.93 19.94 13.61
CA LEU A 92 -0.72 18.56 14.00
C LEU A 92 0.32 18.50 15.15
N PRO A 93 0.17 17.64 16.16
CA PRO A 93 0.96 17.66 17.40
C PRO A 93 2.40 17.16 17.22
N PHE A 94 2.96 17.24 16.02
CA PHE A 94 4.29 16.73 15.71
C PHE A 94 5.28 17.88 15.72
N PRO A 95 6.48 17.69 16.31
CA PRO A 95 7.50 18.73 16.32
C PRO A 95 7.83 19.13 14.87
N ASN A 96 7.79 20.43 14.60
CA ASN A 96 8.40 20.99 13.40
C ASN A 96 9.88 20.63 13.46
N ASN A 97 10.40 19.92 12.46
CA ASN A 97 11.83 19.93 12.18
C ASN A 97 12.22 21.19 11.37
N ASP A 98 11.56 22.32 11.64
CA ASP A 98 11.94 23.61 11.08
C ASP A 98 13.13 24.13 11.88
N ASP A 99 14.33 23.75 11.45
CA ASP A 99 15.55 24.55 11.67
C ASP A 99 16.68 24.24 10.66
N ASN A 100 16.39 23.60 9.50
CA ASN A 100 17.27 23.72 8.33
C ASN A 100 16.59 23.25 7.03
N ALA A 101 16.22 24.18 6.15
CA ALA A 101 15.59 23.93 4.85
C ALA A 101 16.56 23.33 3.79
N THR A 102 17.40 22.36 4.19
CA THR A 102 18.45 21.78 3.33
C THR A 102 18.55 20.25 3.37
N SER A 103 17.75 19.53 4.16
CA SER A 103 17.74 18.06 4.13
C SER A 103 16.75 17.53 3.09
N ALA A 104 17.15 16.52 2.32
CA ALA A 104 16.26 15.77 1.45
C ALA A 104 15.09 15.17 2.24
N PRO A 105 13.88 15.02 1.64
CA PRO A 105 12.74 14.41 2.33
C PRO A 105 13.08 12.98 2.78
N GLU A 106 12.64 12.60 3.98
CA GLU A 106 12.80 11.25 4.52
C GLU A 106 12.08 10.22 3.65
N TRP A 107 10.87 10.55 3.19
CA TRP A 107 10.00 9.73 2.36
C TRP A 107 9.84 10.33 0.97
N ALA A 108 10.11 9.51 -0.04
CA ALA A 108 9.80 9.79 -1.43
C ALA A 108 8.70 8.83 -1.92
N HIS A 109 8.12 9.13 -3.09
CA HIS A 109 7.13 8.26 -3.73
C HIS A 109 7.42 8.00 -5.20
N ILE A 110 6.79 6.95 -5.72
CA ILE A 110 6.62 6.66 -7.13
C ILE A 110 5.13 6.44 -7.36
N GLY A 111 4.64 6.71 -8.56
CA GLY A 111 3.25 6.58 -8.92
C GLY A 111 2.72 7.87 -9.53
N VAL A 112 1.81 7.72 -10.49
CA VAL A 112 1.12 8.84 -11.15
C VAL A 112 -0.39 8.65 -11.07
N GLY A 113 -1.13 9.73 -11.29
CA GLY A 113 -2.59 9.71 -11.36
C GLY A 113 -3.07 8.84 -12.53
N ARG A 114 -4.09 8.00 -12.28
CA ARG A 114 -4.58 7.01 -13.24
C ARG A 114 -5.33 7.59 -14.44
N ASP A 115 -5.74 8.85 -14.42
CA ASP A 115 -6.56 9.40 -15.50
C ASP A 115 -5.70 10.00 -16.62
N ASP A 116 -4.53 10.56 -16.30
CA ASP A 116 -3.66 11.27 -17.23
C ASP A 116 -2.20 10.78 -17.26
N GLY A 117 -1.80 9.93 -16.31
CA GLY A 117 -0.40 9.52 -16.15
C GLY A 117 0.48 10.61 -15.52
N ALA A 118 -0.13 11.60 -14.88
CA ALA A 118 0.53 12.67 -14.15
C ALA A 118 -0.14 12.90 -12.79
N THR A 119 -1.18 13.75 -12.72
CA THR A 119 -1.79 14.18 -11.45
C THR A 119 -3.29 14.00 -11.35
N ALA A 120 -3.95 13.68 -12.46
CA ALA A 120 -5.39 13.48 -12.48
C ALA A 120 -5.77 12.04 -12.08
N GLY A 121 -6.82 11.94 -11.27
CA GLY A 121 -7.34 10.67 -10.78
C GLY A 121 -6.59 10.13 -9.56
N GLU A 122 -7.02 8.97 -9.11
CA GLU A 122 -6.40 8.26 -8.00
C GLU A 122 -5.04 7.69 -8.40
N TYR A 123 -4.14 7.63 -7.43
CA TYR A 123 -2.84 6.99 -7.52
C TYR A 123 -2.87 5.62 -6.83
N SER A 124 -1.94 4.76 -7.23
CA SER A 124 -1.49 3.59 -6.45
C SER A 124 -0.01 3.78 -6.10
N PRO A 125 0.36 4.72 -5.20
CA PRO A 125 1.75 5.09 -5.02
C PRO A 125 2.51 4.09 -4.15
N ILE A 126 3.83 4.03 -4.37
CA ILE A 126 4.78 3.31 -3.51
C ILE A 126 5.66 4.35 -2.85
N LEU A 127 5.63 4.39 -1.52
CA LEU A 127 6.44 5.29 -0.69
C LEU A 127 7.59 4.51 -0.06
N TYR A 128 8.79 5.11 -0.09
CA TYR A 128 10.03 4.52 0.40
C TYR A 128 10.96 5.60 0.96
N ARG A 129 11.95 5.20 1.76
CA ARG A 129 12.98 6.11 2.27
C ARG A 129 14.23 6.10 1.38
N PRO A 130 14.59 7.21 0.69
CA PRO A 130 15.78 7.26 -0.16
C PRO A 130 17.11 7.06 0.59
N ALA A 131 17.12 7.34 1.90
CA ALA A 131 18.26 7.09 2.78
C ALA A 131 18.56 5.60 2.97
N GLU A 132 17.55 4.73 2.81
CA GLU A 132 17.66 3.27 3.00
C GLU A 132 17.67 2.53 1.66
N TRP A 133 16.93 3.05 0.68
CA TRP A 133 16.75 2.43 -0.62
C TRP A 133 17.21 3.32 -1.76
N ARG A 134 18.01 2.74 -2.65
CA ARG A 134 18.24 3.27 -3.99
C ARG A 134 17.11 2.81 -4.91
N LEU A 135 16.41 3.75 -5.52
CA LEU A 135 15.52 3.45 -6.64
C LEU A 135 16.33 3.14 -7.90
N LEU A 136 16.13 1.95 -8.47
CA LEU A 136 16.75 1.53 -9.72
C LEU A 136 15.86 1.89 -10.92
N THR A 137 14.60 1.46 -10.87
CA THR A 137 13.57 1.74 -11.88
C THR A 137 12.21 1.94 -11.19
N GLY A 138 11.37 2.80 -11.76
CA GLY A 138 10.04 3.09 -11.23
C GLY A 138 9.06 3.45 -12.34
N THR A 139 7.97 2.70 -12.47
CA THR A 139 7.00 2.89 -13.56
C THR A 139 5.58 2.62 -13.09
N THR A 140 4.62 3.36 -13.62
CA THR A 140 3.18 3.07 -13.47
C THR A 140 2.62 2.65 -14.82
N TYR A 141 1.79 1.61 -14.80
CA TYR A 141 1.14 1.02 -15.95
C TYR A 141 -0.37 0.95 -15.72
N TRP A 142 -1.14 0.87 -16.81
CA TRP A 142 -2.59 0.68 -16.76
C TRP A 142 -2.96 -0.80 -16.86
N LEU A 143 -3.96 -1.22 -16.08
CA LEU A 143 -4.54 -2.57 -16.15
C LEU A 143 -5.49 -2.66 -17.34
N SER A 144 -4.91 -2.77 -18.53
CA SER A 144 -5.63 -2.85 -19.80
C SER A 144 -4.79 -3.58 -20.85
N PRO A 145 -5.35 -3.86 -22.05
CA PRO A 145 -4.58 -4.34 -23.19
C PRO A 145 -3.48 -3.36 -23.68
N THR A 146 -3.50 -2.10 -23.24
CA THR A 146 -2.53 -1.05 -23.60
C THR A 146 -1.88 -0.46 -22.34
N PRO A 147 -1.04 -1.22 -21.63
CA PRO A 147 -0.60 -0.87 -20.27
C PRO A 147 0.34 0.35 -20.20
N SER A 148 0.88 0.83 -21.32
CA SER A 148 1.80 1.97 -21.36
C SER A 148 1.10 3.34 -21.49
N THR A 149 -0.22 3.38 -21.65
CA THR A 149 -0.99 4.62 -21.82
C THR A 149 -2.29 4.62 -21.00
N PRO A 150 -2.78 5.80 -20.55
CA PRO A 150 -4.03 5.91 -19.84
C PRO A 150 -5.21 5.26 -20.58
N SER A 151 -5.79 4.23 -19.97
CA SER A 151 -6.81 3.41 -20.60
C SER A 151 -7.62 2.59 -19.59
N ARG A 152 -8.85 2.24 -19.99
CA ARG A 152 -9.69 1.26 -19.29
C ARG A 152 -9.46 -0.13 -19.87
N GLY A 153 -9.42 -1.15 -19.02
CA GLY A 153 -9.29 -2.54 -19.43
C GLY A 153 -10.62 -3.29 -19.37
N TRP A 154 -10.94 -4.05 -20.42
CA TRP A 154 -12.07 -4.99 -20.44
C TRP A 154 -13.40 -4.38 -19.98
N ASP A 155 -13.98 -4.90 -18.90
CA ASP A 155 -15.25 -4.46 -18.30
C ASP A 155 -15.06 -3.44 -17.15
N ALA A 156 -13.85 -2.89 -16.96
CA ALA A 156 -13.59 -1.89 -15.94
C ALA A 156 -14.38 -0.60 -16.19
N VAL A 157 -14.95 -0.04 -15.12
CA VAL A 157 -15.74 1.19 -15.21
C VAL A 157 -14.86 2.44 -15.26
N SER A 158 -13.67 2.38 -14.64
CA SER A 158 -12.66 3.45 -14.60
C SER A 158 -11.27 2.92 -14.98
N PRO A 159 -10.32 3.79 -15.36
CA PRO A 159 -8.93 3.39 -15.50
C PRO A 159 -8.42 2.81 -14.17
N ARG A 160 -7.56 1.80 -14.23
CA ARG A 160 -6.91 1.18 -13.07
C ARG A 160 -5.42 1.07 -13.35
N VAL A 161 -4.60 1.25 -12.32
CA VAL A 161 -3.14 1.28 -12.47
C VAL A 161 -2.44 0.37 -11.48
N TRP A 162 -1.24 -0.04 -11.86
CA TRP A 162 -0.28 -0.69 -10.99
C TRP A 162 1.07 0.01 -11.13
N THR A 163 1.71 0.26 -10.00
CA THR A 163 3.02 0.92 -9.89
C THR A 163 4.05 -0.11 -9.49
N VAL A 164 5.21 -0.05 -10.13
CA VAL A 164 6.34 -0.97 -9.94
C VAL A 164 7.56 -0.15 -9.53
N ALA A 165 8.28 -0.63 -8.51
CA ALA A 165 9.53 -0.06 -8.04
C ALA A 165 10.57 -1.17 -7.86
N GLU A 166 11.70 -1.06 -8.55
CA GLU A 166 12.88 -1.87 -8.28
C GLU A 166 13.80 -1.11 -7.34
N LEU A 167 13.99 -1.65 -6.14
CA LEU A 167 14.76 -1.03 -5.08
C LEU A 167 16.01 -1.85 -4.76
N GLN A 168 17.09 -1.16 -4.44
CA GLN A 168 18.29 -1.76 -3.86
C GLN A 168 18.57 -1.15 -2.50
N HIS A 169 18.65 -1.98 -1.45
CA HIS A 169 18.99 -1.52 -0.12
C HIS A 169 20.47 -1.12 -0.05
N HIS A 170 20.79 0.07 0.48
CA HIS A 170 22.15 0.62 0.42
C HIS A 170 23.17 -0.22 1.18
N SER A 171 22.85 -0.65 2.41
CA SER A 171 23.83 -1.29 3.29
C SER A 171 24.01 -2.78 3.03
N THR A 172 22.94 -3.50 2.67
CA THR A 172 22.98 -4.95 2.40
C THR A 172 23.16 -5.28 0.92
N GLY A 173 22.84 -4.35 0.02
CA GLY A 173 22.85 -4.57 -1.43
C GLY A 173 21.68 -5.42 -1.95
N VAL A 174 20.75 -5.85 -1.09
CA VAL A 174 19.56 -6.64 -1.44
C VAL A 174 18.72 -5.89 -2.47
N HIS A 175 18.35 -6.58 -3.55
CA HIS A 175 17.38 -6.10 -4.53
C HIS A 175 15.98 -6.54 -4.09
N PHE A 176 15.00 -5.67 -4.25
CA PHE A 176 13.62 -5.93 -3.87
C PHE A 176 12.67 -5.23 -4.85
N LEU A 177 11.77 -6.01 -5.46
CA LEU A 177 10.75 -5.49 -6.35
C LEU A 177 9.44 -5.28 -5.57
N VAL A 178 8.91 -4.08 -5.62
CA VAL A 178 7.63 -3.72 -5.01
C VAL A 178 6.64 -3.41 -6.12
N VAL A 179 5.48 -4.05 -6.07
CA VAL A 179 4.34 -3.79 -6.95
C VAL A 179 3.14 -3.38 -6.10
N ASN A 180 2.51 -2.27 -6.45
CA ASN A 180 1.28 -1.79 -5.82
C ASN A 180 0.16 -1.66 -6.84
N THR A 181 -1.05 -2.08 -6.52
CA THR A 181 -2.20 -2.00 -7.42
C THR A 181 -3.50 -1.65 -6.70
N HIS A 182 -4.47 -1.15 -7.48
CA HIS A 182 -5.87 -1.05 -7.08
C HIS A 182 -6.71 -1.61 -8.24
N MET A 183 -7.26 -2.83 -8.07
CA MET A 183 -8.06 -3.48 -9.11
C MET A 183 -9.50 -2.95 -9.14
N ASP A 184 -10.20 -3.22 -10.24
CA ASP A 184 -11.55 -2.69 -10.45
C ASP A 184 -12.58 -3.26 -9.46
N ASP A 185 -13.44 -2.40 -8.92
CA ASP A 185 -14.49 -2.79 -7.97
C ASP A 185 -15.71 -3.40 -8.67
N GLN A 186 -15.97 -3.05 -9.93
CA GLN A 186 -17.16 -3.48 -10.66
C GLN A 186 -16.88 -4.65 -11.62
N GLY A 187 -15.83 -4.55 -12.43
CA GLY A 187 -15.53 -5.47 -13.52
C GLY A 187 -14.82 -6.75 -13.05
N ALA A 188 -15.54 -7.86 -13.02
CA ALA A 188 -14.94 -9.15 -12.67
C ALA A 188 -13.91 -9.62 -13.71
N VAL A 189 -14.16 -9.36 -15.01
CA VAL A 189 -13.23 -9.74 -16.08
C VAL A 189 -11.94 -8.92 -15.97
N SER A 190 -12.06 -7.61 -15.76
CA SER A 190 -10.91 -6.72 -15.62
C SER A 190 -10.07 -7.01 -14.38
N ARG A 191 -10.68 -7.42 -13.25
CA ARG A 191 -9.91 -7.94 -12.10
C ARG A 191 -9.13 -9.19 -12.49
N ARG A 192 -9.80 -10.16 -13.12
CA ARG A 192 -9.18 -11.43 -13.51
C ARG A 192 -8.03 -11.23 -14.50
N GLU A 193 -8.25 -10.43 -15.53
CA GLU A 193 -7.26 -10.13 -16.55
C GLU A 193 -6.14 -9.22 -16.01
N GLY A 194 -6.46 -8.27 -15.14
CA GLY A 194 -5.46 -7.47 -14.41
C GLY A 194 -4.52 -8.35 -13.58
N ALA A 195 -5.06 -9.34 -12.86
CA ALA A 195 -4.27 -10.35 -12.16
C ALA A 195 -3.40 -11.17 -13.14
N ALA A 196 -3.91 -11.50 -14.34
CA ALA A 196 -3.14 -12.17 -15.40
C ALA A 196 -1.95 -11.35 -15.89
N VAL A 197 -2.16 -10.06 -16.15
CA VAL A 197 -1.11 -9.13 -16.61
C VAL A 197 0.00 -9.03 -15.57
N ILE A 198 -0.35 -8.80 -14.30
CA ILE A 198 0.64 -8.68 -13.22
C ILE A 198 1.38 -10.02 -13.03
N ALA A 199 0.68 -11.15 -13.01
CA ALA A 199 1.31 -12.46 -12.88
C ALA A 199 2.28 -12.78 -14.04
N HIS A 200 1.92 -12.41 -15.27
CA HIS A 200 2.80 -12.55 -16.43
C HIS A 200 4.07 -11.70 -16.28
N PHE A 201 3.92 -10.44 -15.85
CA PHE A 201 5.06 -9.58 -15.54
C PHE A 201 5.97 -10.19 -14.47
N LEU A 202 5.40 -10.62 -13.34
CA LEU A 202 6.17 -11.19 -12.22
C LEU A 202 6.88 -12.48 -12.62
N ARG A 203 6.27 -13.32 -13.47
CA ARG A 203 6.93 -14.53 -14.00
C ARG A 203 8.13 -14.17 -14.87
N ASN A 204 7.98 -13.22 -15.78
CA ASN A 204 9.08 -12.76 -16.63
C ASN A 204 10.20 -12.13 -15.78
N TYR A 205 9.82 -11.33 -14.78
CA TYR A 205 10.77 -10.74 -13.84
C TYR A 205 11.53 -11.81 -13.05
N ARG A 206 10.83 -12.80 -12.47
CA ARG A 206 11.44 -13.93 -11.76
C ARG A 206 12.41 -14.71 -12.64
N ASN A 207 12.07 -14.94 -13.91
CA ASN A 207 12.96 -15.63 -14.85
C ASN A 207 14.25 -14.84 -15.13
N ALA A 208 14.15 -13.51 -15.23
CA ALA A 208 15.32 -12.64 -15.42
C ALA A 208 16.11 -12.39 -14.12
N HIS A 209 15.44 -12.45 -12.96
CA HIS A 209 15.99 -12.15 -11.64
C HIS A 209 15.65 -13.25 -10.61
N PRO A 210 16.18 -14.48 -10.76
CA PRO A 210 15.76 -15.64 -9.96
C PRO A 210 15.88 -15.45 -8.44
N GLU A 211 16.86 -14.66 -8.00
CA GLU A 211 17.16 -14.43 -6.58
C GLU A 211 16.55 -13.14 -6.02
N THR A 212 15.79 -12.36 -6.81
CA THR A 212 15.23 -11.09 -6.32
C THR A 212 13.86 -11.32 -5.67
N PRO A 213 13.71 -11.14 -4.36
CA PRO A 213 12.40 -11.21 -3.71
C PRO A 213 11.49 -10.09 -4.23
N PHE A 214 10.18 -10.34 -4.22
CA PHE A 214 9.20 -9.32 -4.56
C PHE A 214 7.95 -9.38 -3.70
N VAL A 215 7.27 -8.24 -3.62
CA VAL A 215 5.93 -8.12 -3.04
C VAL A 215 4.97 -7.50 -4.06
N LEU A 216 3.78 -8.05 -4.16
CA LEU A 216 2.63 -7.46 -4.83
C LEU A 216 1.60 -7.12 -3.75
N ALA A 217 1.45 -5.84 -3.47
CA ALA A 217 0.53 -5.31 -2.47
C ALA A 217 -0.62 -4.54 -3.14
N GLY A 218 -1.74 -4.39 -2.44
CA GLY A 218 -2.82 -3.55 -2.94
C GLY A 218 -4.21 -3.92 -2.45
N ASP A 219 -5.17 -3.16 -2.96
CA ASP A 219 -6.60 -3.50 -2.91
C ASP A 219 -6.98 -4.20 -4.21
N PHE A 220 -7.39 -5.46 -4.09
CA PHE A 220 -7.69 -6.32 -5.23
C PHE A 220 -9.18 -6.33 -5.58
N ASN A 221 -10.05 -5.72 -4.76
CA ASN A 221 -11.50 -5.82 -4.89
C ASN A 221 -11.99 -7.27 -5.14
N SER A 222 -11.25 -8.25 -4.62
CA SER A 222 -11.43 -9.68 -4.87
C SER A 222 -11.16 -10.44 -3.59
N ASP A 223 -12.22 -10.97 -2.98
CA ASP A 223 -12.12 -11.80 -1.78
C ASP A 223 -11.52 -13.18 -2.12
N PRO A 224 -11.05 -14.00 -1.15
CA PRO A 224 -10.44 -15.29 -1.46
C PRO A 224 -11.31 -16.29 -2.25
N ARG A 225 -12.63 -16.05 -2.31
CA ARG A 225 -13.58 -16.83 -3.10
C ARG A 225 -13.66 -16.41 -4.56
N ASP A 226 -13.24 -15.19 -4.88
CA ASP A 226 -13.37 -14.56 -6.18
C ASP A 226 -12.24 -14.99 -7.14
N GLU A 227 -12.50 -14.83 -8.45
CA GLU A 227 -11.67 -15.41 -9.51
C GLU A 227 -10.24 -14.83 -9.56
N ALA A 228 -10.09 -13.51 -9.35
CA ALA A 228 -8.78 -12.87 -9.43
C ALA A 228 -7.83 -13.33 -8.32
N TYR A 229 -8.34 -13.45 -7.08
CA TYR A 229 -7.58 -14.07 -5.97
C TYR A 229 -7.21 -15.51 -6.31
N ARG A 230 -8.20 -16.33 -6.68
CA ARG A 230 -7.97 -17.76 -6.95
C ARG A 230 -6.98 -17.99 -8.08
N TYR A 231 -6.95 -17.11 -9.07
CA TYR A 231 -5.97 -17.16 -10.14
C TYR A 231 -4.53 -16.96 -9.62
N LEU A 232 -4.30 -15.95 -8.79
CA LEU A 232 -2.98 -15.70 -8.19
C LEU A 232 -2.58 -16.83 -7.24
N ALA A 233 -3.51 -17.29 -6.39
CA ALA A 233 -3.29 -18.39 -5.45
C ALA A 233 -3.00 -19.73 -6.14
N ALA A 234 -3.38 -19.90 -7.41
CA ALA A 234 -3.10 -21.10 -8.19
C ALA A 234 -1.64 -21.18 -8.72
N MET A 235 -0.78 -20.21 -8.36
CA MET A 235 0.65 -20.18 -8.73
C MET A 235 1.56 -20.04 -7.48
N PRO A 236 1.47 -20.97 -6.51
CA PRO A 236 2.20 -20.89 -5.25
C PRO A 236 3.73 -20.88 -5.41
N GLU A 237 4.25 -21.35 -6.54
CA GLU A 237 5.66 -21.28 -6.91
C GLU A 237 6.12 -19.86 -7.29
N LEU A 238 5.20 -18.99 -7.73
CA LEU A 238 5.50 -17.61 -8.10
C LEU A 238 5.21 -16.64 -6.95
N LEU A 239 4.03 -16.76 -6.35
CA LEU A 239 3.57 -15.88 -5.28
C LEU A 239 2.67 -16.62 -4.28
N ARG A 240 2.76 -16.22 -3.01
CA ARG A 240 1.95 -16.75 -1.90
C ARG A 240 1.33 -15.59 -1.13
N ASP A 241 0.11 -15.75 -0.63
CA ASP A 241 -0.50 -14.77 0.26
C ASP A 241 0.26 -14.77 1.60
N ALA A 242 0.77 -13.62 2.03
CA ALA A 242 1.48 -13.48 3.31
C ALA A 242 0.62 -13.95 4.50
N PHE A 243 -0.70 -13.79 4.43
CA PHE A 243 -1.61 -14.33 5.45
C PHE A 243 -1.48 -15.85 5.56
N ASP A 244 -1.49 -16.56 4.42
CA ASP A 244 -1.44 -18.02 4.39
C ASP A 244 -0.05 -18.58 4.74
N VAL A 245 1.02 -17.84 4.42
CA VAL A 245 2.40 -18.22 4.76
C VAL A 245 2.68 -18.12 6.26
N VAL A 246 2.15 -17.10 6.93
CA VAL A 246 2.39 -16.88 8.36
C VAL A 246 1.45 -17.76 9.18
N PRO A 247 1.92 -18.56 10.15
CA PRO A 247 1.04 -19.41 10.95
C PRO A 247 0.17 -18.58 11.93
N PRO A 248 -1.03 -19.06 12.31
CA PRO A 248 -1.98 -18.28 13.12
C PRO A 248 -1.42 -17.61 14.40
N PRO A 249 -0.52 -18.22 15.19
CA PRO A 249 0.05 -17.58 16.38
C PRO A 249 0.92 -16.34 16.11
N ARG A 250 1.31 -16.12 14.85
CA ARG A 250 2.13 -15.00 14.37
C ARG A 250 1.33 -13.99 13.54
N ARG A 251 0.01 -14.18 13.45
CA ARG A 251 -0.91 -13.22 12.84
C ARG A 251 -1.45 -12.31 13.94
N TYR A 252 -1.46 -11.00 13.70
CA TYR A 252 -1.94 -10.01 14.66
C TYR A 252 -3.11 -9.18 14.09
N GLY A 253 -4.06 -8.81 14.95
CA GLY A 253 -5.16 -7.94 14.59
C GLY A 253 -6.32 -8.67 13.88
N ASP A 254 -6.98 -7.97 12.97
CA ASP A 254 -8.20 -8.41 12.32
C ASP A 254 -7.96 -9.47 11.22
N TYR A 255 -9.04 -10.08 10.71
CA TYR A 255 -9.01 -10.90 9.48
C TYR A 255 -9.48 -10.12 8.26
N TYR A 256 -10.56 -9.36 8.41
CA TYR A 256 -11.17 -8.60 7.32
C TYR A 256 -10.50 -7.24 7.16
N THR A 257 -10.22 -6.87 5.92
CA THR A 257 -9.54 -5.62 5.59
C THR A 257 -10.52 -4.51 5.22
N PHE A 258 -11.64 -4.84 4.58
CA PHE A 258 -12.70 -3.88 4.26
C PHE A 258 -13.79 -3.83 5.33
N THR A 259 -14.16 -2.62 5.75
CA THR A 259 -15.15 -2.34 6.81
C THR A 259 -16.30 -1.44 6.36
N GLY A 260 -16.15 -0.73 5.23
CA GLY A 260 -17.17 0.13 4.63
C GLY A 260 -17.69 1.24 5.55
N PHE A 261 -16.87 1.73 6.48
CA PHE A 261 -17.23 2.69 7.53
C PHE A 261 -18.34 2.23 8.50
N LYS A 262 -18.71 0.95 8.50
CA LYS A 262 -19.86 0.45 9.25
C LYS A 262 -19.52 -0.71 10.19
N GLY A 263 -18.49 -1.49 9.88
CA GLY A 263 -18.00 -2.57 10.75
C GLY A 263 -19.03 -3.68 11.02
N LYS A 264 -20.06 -3.81 10.19
CA LYS A 264 -21.08 -4.87 10.31
C LYS A 264 -20.56 -6.16 9.68
N GLU A 265 -20.64 -7.27 10.39
CA GLU A 265 -20.05 -8.57 9.99
C GLU A 265 -20.40 -9.00 8.56
N ASN A 266 -21.63 -8.78 8.10
CA ASN A 266 -22.09 -9.22 6.78
C ASN A 266 -21.47 -8.45 5.60
N ASP A 267 -20.89 -7.28 5.84
CA ASP A 267 -20.30 -6.42 4.80
C ASP A 267 -18.77 -6.47 4.79
N LEU A 268 -18.16 -7.21 5.73
CA LEU A 268 -16.71 -7.32 5.85
C LEU A 268 -16.12 -8.24 4.79
N LYS A 269 -14.99 -7.84 4.20
CA LYS A 269 -14.27 -8.62 3.20
C LYS A 269 -12.77 -8.56 3.43
N ARG A 270 -12.04 -9.58 2.98
CA ARG A 270 -10.58 -9.54 2.92
C ARG A 270 -10.20 -9.34 1.46
N ILE A 271 -9.95 -8.09 1.08
CA ILE A 271 -9.68 -7.69 -0.31
C ILE A 271 -8.34 -6.96 -0.48
N ASP A 272 -7.65 -6.67 0.63
CA ASP A 272 -6.33 -6.07 0.66
C ASP A 272 -5.30 -7.16 0.99
N PHE A 273 -4.25 -7.27 0.17
CA PHE A 273 -3.31 -8.38 0.26
C PHE A 273 -1.86 -7.93 0.11
N ALA A 274 -0.96 -8.69 0.71
CA ALA A 274 0.47 -8.67 0.42
C ALA A 274 0.87 -10.06 -0.10
N TRP A 275 0.98 -10.18 -1.41
CA TRP A 275 1.47 -11.39 -2.08
C TRP A 275 2.99 -11.36 -2.15
N VAL A 276 3.64 -12.45 -1.75
CA VAL A 276 5.10 -12.52 -1.67
C VAL A 276 5.65 -13.57 -2.63
N GLY A 277 6.63 -13.16 -3.44
CA GLY A 277 7.47 -14.06 -4.23
C GLY A 277 8.86 -14.10 -3.63
N LEU A 278 9.14 -15.16 -2.87
CA LEU A 278 10.41 -15.33 -2.15
C LEU A 278 11.27 -16.47 -2.72
N GLY A 279 10.83 -17.15 -3.78
CA GLY A 279 11.56 -18.29 -4.34
C GLY A 279 12.87 -17.87 -5.00
N GLY A 280 13.96 -18.55 -4.64
CA GLY A 280 15.25 -18.53 -5.35
C GLY A 280 15.26 -19.55 -6.50
N GLY A 281 16.17 -19.35 -7.47
CA GLY A 281 16.26 -20.14 -8.70
C GLY A 281 16.56 -21.63 -8.51
N ASN A 282 16.89 -22.06 -7.29
CA ASN A 282 17.17 -23.45 -6.91
C ASN A 282 16.01 -24.14 -6.18
N GLY A 283 14.85 -23.48 -6.03
CA GLY A 283 13.69 -24.01 -5.31
C GLY A 283 13.71 -23.80 -3.79
N SER A 284 14.65 -22.99 -3.26
CA SER A 284 14.66 -22.54 -1.87
C SER A 284 14.32 -21.06 -1.79
N ASP A 285 13.57 -20.65 -0.76
CA ASP A 285 13.26 -19.23 -0.58
C ASP A 285 14.51 -18.43 -0.20
N VAL A 286 14.69 -17.26 -0.81
CA VAL A 286 15.74 -16.27 -0.46
C VAL A 286 15.37 -15.41 0.75
N GLY A 287 14.19 -15.64 1.31
CA GLY A 287 13.68 -14.92 2.48
C GLY A 287 12.49 -15.63 3.11
N ARG A 288 11.86 -14.99 4.09
CA ARG A 288 10.61 -15.50 4.69
C ARG A 288 9.70 -14.37 5.13
N VAL A 289 8.41 -14.66 5.27
CA VAL A 289 7.47 -13.78 5.97
C VAL A 289 7.55 -14.07 7.46
N GLU A 290 7.97 -13.07 8.23
CA GLU A 290 8.13 -13.15 9.67
C GLU A 290 6.78 -12.87 10.37
N ASN A 291 6.09 -11.78 10.02
CA ASN A 291 4.84 -11.41 10.66
C ASN A 291 3.80 -10.96 9.63
N TYR A 292 2.53 -11.12 9.99
CA TYR A 292 1.40 -10.60 9.25
C TYR A 292 0.43 -9.92 10.23
N ALA A 293 -0.08 -8.75 9.85
CA ALA A 293 -1.12 -8.10 10.64
C ALA A 293 -2.17 -7.40 9.77
N VAL A 294 -3.40 -7.35 10.26
CA VAL A 294 -4.44 -6.40 9.79
C VAL A 294 -4.72 -5.44 10.92
N LEU A 295 -4.41 -4.17 10.72
CA LEU A 295 -4.45 -3.16 11.77
C LEU A 295 -5.88 -2.63 11.98
N PRO A 296 -6.29 -2.31 13.21
CA PRO A 296 -7.59 -1.68 13.44
C PRO A 296 -7.62 -0.28 12.83
N ASN A 297 -8.69 0.04 12.09
CA ASN A 297 -8.89 1.35 11.45
C ASN A 297 -9.82 2.28 12.24
N ARG A 298 -10.24 1.89 13.45
CA ARG A 298 -11.13 2.66 14.32
C ARG A 298 -10.86 2.34 15.79
N PHE A 299 -10.89 3.39 16.61
CA PHE A 299 -10.63 3.35 18.05
C PHE A 299 -11.81 3.94 18.85
N GLU A 300 -11.60 4.21 20.13
CA GLU A 300 -12.62 4.68 21.09
C GLU A 300 -13.22 6.05 20.71
N ASN A 301 -12.51 6.86 19.94
CA ASN A 301 -13.02 8.12 19.40
C ASN A 301 -14.07 7.92 18.28
N HIS A 302 -14.27 6.67 17.85
CA HIS A 302 -15.26 6.24 16.89
C HIS A 302 -15.08 6.76 15.45
N VAL A 303 -13.94 7.37 15.15
CA VAL A 303 -13.57 7.83 13.81
C VAL A 303 -12.80 6.73 13.09
N TYR A 304 -13.24 6.39 11.88
CA TYR A 304 -12.49 5.53 10.97
C TYR A 304 -11.39 6.35 10.26
N SER A 305 -10.15 5.87 10.23
CA SER A 305 -9.08 6.45 9.41
C SER A 305 -9.33 6.22 7.91
N SER A 306 -9.91 5.08 7.57
CA SER A 306 -10.32 4.65 6.23
C SER A 306 -11.44 3.60 6.36
N ASP A 307 -12.18 3.32 5.29
CA ASP A 307 -13.07 2.16 5.22
C ASP A 307 -12.30 0.84 5.08
N HIS A 308 -11.02 0.89 4.80
CA HIS A 308 -10.11 -0.25 4.86
C HIS A 308 -9.27 -0.23 6.14
N ARG A 309 -8.73 -1.39 6.47
CA ARG A 309 -7.70 -1.63 7.47
C ARG A 309 -6.38 -1.88 6.76
N ALA A 310 -5.30 -1.30 7.27
CA ALA A 310 -3.97 -1.53 6.73
C ALA A 310 -3.53 -2.99 6.95
N VAL A 311 -2.88 -3.56 5.94
CA VAL A 311 -2.23 -4.87 6.02
C VAL A 311 -0.73 -4.66 6.14
N VAL A 312 -0.09 -5.35 7.09
CA VAL A 312 1.35 -5.32 7.32
C VAL A 312 1.94 -6.71 7.11
N ALA A 313 3.04 -6.79 6.37
CA ALA A 313 3.87 -7.98 6.25
C ALA A 313 5.32 -7.63 6.55
N ASP A 314 5.94 -8.34 7.49
CA ASP A 314 7.37 -8.24 7.78
C ASP A 314 8.10 -9.35 7.03
N LEU A 315 9.09 -8.99 6.22
CA LEU A 315 9.91 -9.89 5.42
C LEU A 315 11.34 -9.88 5.92
N VAL A 316 11.96 -11.05 6.01
CA VAL A 316 13.40 -11.19 6.23
C VAL A 316 14.03 -11.62 4.92
N LEU A 317 14.85 -10.74 4.34
CA LEU A 317 15.53 -10.88 3.04
C LEU A 317 17.05 -10.95 3.20
#